data_AF-A0A1L6TI28-F1
#
_entry.id   AF-A0A1L6TI28-F1
#
_cell.length_a   1.000
_cell.length_b   1.000
_cell.length_c   1.000
_cell.angle_alpha   90.00
_cell.angle_beta   90.00
_cell.angle_gamma   90.00
#
_symmetry.space_group_name_H-M   'P 1'
#
loop_
_entity.id
_entity.type
_entity.pdbx_description
1 polymer ?
#
loop_
_entity_poly.entity_id
_entity_poly.type
_entity_poly.pdbx_seq_one_letter_code
_entity_poly.pdbx_strand_id
1 'polypeptide(L)'
;MREELIALIEAADRDRDIHKSHELYTQVLGTELLETHLSLREIANVYYNRSLNHTRLYQHFISSERKESQPTRALTHMEEAIADMERAMLGYTSEVDIDACRNCLDEYQSKLTFAMNALENRAAVIPPLQSGLFQAQLQDQAGAASLPSTSRDPHH
;
A
#
# COMPACT_ATOMS: atom_id res chain seq x y z
N MET A 1 17.11 -24.85 4.02
CA MET A 1 16.88 -23.56 3.36
C MET A 1 16.24 -23.69 1.98
N ARG A 2 16.91 -24.21 0.94
CA ARG A 2 16.28 -24.29 -0.40
C ARG A 2 14.93 -25.02 -0.40
N GLU A 3 14.87 -26.21 0.19
CA GLU A 3 13.64 -27.01 0.26
C GLU A 3 12.51 -26.30 1.04
N GLU A 4 12.86 -25.57 2.10
CA GLU A 4 11.91 -24.77 2.88
C GLU A 4 11.35 -23.61 2.05
N LEU A 5 12.19 -22.93 1.26
CA LEU A 5 11.75 -21.86 0.37
C LEU A 5 10.84 -22.38 -0.75
N ILE A 6 11.16 -23.53 -1.34
CA ILE A 6 10.26 -24.17 -2.32
C ILE A 6 8.93 -24.54 -1.68
N ALA A 7 8.94 -25.11 -0.47
CA ALA A 7 7.71 -25.43 0.24
C ALA A 7 6.86 -24.19 0.53
N LEU A 8 7.48 -23.05 0.85
CA LEU A 8 6.78 -21.77 1.04
C LEU A 8 6.17 -21.25 -0.27
N ILE A 9 6.91 -21.33 -1.39
CA ILE A 9 6.40 -20.94 -2.71
C ILE A 9 5.20 -21.81 -3.11
N GLU A 10 5.32 -23.14 -2.98
CA GLU A 10 4.22 -24.05 -3.29
C GLU A 10 3.01 -23.89 -2.36
N ALA A 11 3.24 -23.49 -1.11
CA ALA A 11 2.16 -23.14 -0.21
C ALA A 11 1.46 -21.85 -0.68
N ALA A 12 2.23 -20.83 -1.07
CA ALA A 12 1.70 -19.57 -1.58
C ALA A 12 0.90 -19.74 -2.88
N ASP A 13 1.39 -20.57 -3.81
CA ASP A 13 0.74 -20.87 -5.10
C ASP A 13 -0.62 -21.58 -4.92
N ARG A 14 -0.75 -22.41 -3.89
CA ARG A 14 -1.96 -23.20 -3.62
C ARG A 14 -2.95 -22.50 -2.70
N ASP A 15 -2.53 -21.46 -2.00
CA ASP A 15 -3.40 -20.76 -1.05
C ASP A 15 -4.46 -19.94 -1.79
N ARG A 16 -5.70 -20.04 -1.31
CA ARG A 16 -6.84 -19.28 -1.84
C ARG A 16 -7.01 -17.94 -1.14
N ASP A 17 -6.47 -17.80 0.06
CA ASP A 17 -6.43 -16.54 0.78
C ASP A 17 -5.32 -15.65 0.20
N ILE A 18 -5.74 -14.57 -0.44
CA ILE A 18 -4.86 -13.59 -1.08
C ILE A 18 -3.89 -12.95 -0.09
N HIS A 19 -4.30 -12.76 1.17
CA HIS A 19 -3.45 -12.15 2.18
C HIS A 19 -2.39 -13.15 2.64
N LYS A 20 -2.78 -14.42 2.81
CA LYS A 20 -1.84 -15.45 3.22
C LYS A 20 -0.81 -15.75 2.13
N SER A 21 -1.26 -15.88 0.89
CA SER A 21 -0.38 -16.06 -0.27
C SER A 21 0.60 -14.89 -0.41
N HIS A 22 0.13 -13.65 -0.24
CA HIS A 22 1.00 -12.46 -0.26
C HIS A 22 2.05 -12.46 0.86
N GLU A 23 1.66 -12.83 2.10
CA GLU A 23 2.57 -12.94 3.23
C GLU A 23 3.69 -13.95 2.95
N LEU A 24 3.35 -15.13 2.42
CA LEU A 24 4.31 -16.18 2.11
C LEU A 24 5.32 -15.75 1.04
N TYR A 25 4.88 -15.09 -0.04
CA TYR A 25 5.81 -14.53 -1.03
C TYR A 25 6.72 -13.46 -0.42
N THR A 26 6.19 -12.60 0.44
CA THR A 26 6.99 -11.58 1.14
C THR A 26 8.03 -12.22 2.06
N GLN A 27 7.69 -13.33 2.73
CA GLN A 27 8.65 -14.09 3.52
C GLN A 27 9.78 -14.69 2.66
N VAL A 28 9.44 -15.26 1.50
CA VAL A 28 10.44 -15.80 0.56
C VAL A 28 11.39 -14.67 0.10
N LEU A 29 10.84 -13.55 -0.35
CA LEU A 29 11.63 -12.40 -0.84
C LEU A 29 12.43 -11.69 0.27
N GLY A 30 11.99 -11.80 1.52
CA GLY A 30 12.70 -11.27 2.69
C GLY A 30 13.83 -12.17 3.19
N THR A 31 14.05 -13.34 2.58
CA THR A 31 15.13 -14.25 2.99
C THR A 31 16.49 -13.69 2.60
N GLU A 32 17.42 -13.65 3.56
CA GLU A 32 18.79 -13.20 3.33
C GLU A 32 19.52 -14.11 2.33
N LEU A 33 20.32 -13.53 1.43
CA LEU A 33 21.07 -14.26 0.40
C LEU A 33 20.20 -15.21 -0.45
N LEU A 34 18.96 -14.80 -0.79
CA LEU A 34 17.99 -15.59 -1.56
C LEU A 34 18.57 -16.22 -2.84
N GLU A 35 19.45 -15.49 -3.54
CA GLU A 35 20.13 -15.90 -4.78
C GLU A 35 21.08 -17.10 -4.61
N THR A 36 21.48 -17.41 -3.37
CA THR A 36 22.26 -18.61 -3.06
C THR A 36 21.40 -19.87 -2.94
N HIS A 37 20.08 -19.71 -2.88
CA HIS A 37 19.12 -20.78 -2.64
C HIS A 37 18.14 -21.00 -3.80
N LEU A 38 17.80 -19.93 -4.53
CA LEU A 38 16.90 -19.95 -5.68
C LEU A 38 17.61 -19.39 -6.91
N SER A 39 17.29 -19.94 -8.08
CA SER A 39 17.71 -19.38 -9.36
C SER A 39 17.04 -18.02 -9.61
N LEU A 40 17.67 -17.19 -10.45
CA LEU A 40 17.10 -15.91 -10.86
C LEU A 40 15.68 -16.05 -11.43
N ARG A 41 15.41 -17.13 -12.16
CA ARG A 41 14.08 -17.41 -12.71
C ARG A 41 13.05 -17.74 -11.63
N GLU A 42 13.43 -18.53 -10.62
CA GLU A 42 12.55 -18.81 -9.47
C GLU A 42 12.25 -17.53 -8.70
N ILE A 43 13.26 -16.68 -8.46
CA ILE A 43 13.07 -15.38 -7.81
C ILE A 43 12.15 -14.48 -8.63
N ALA A 44 12.33 -14.44 -9.96
CA ALA A 44 11.46 -13.69 -10.87
C ALA A 44 10.01 -14.18 -10.79
N ASN A 45 9.78 -15.49 -10.75
CA ASN A 45 8.44 -16.06 -10.59
C ASN A 45 7.79 -15.65 -9.26
N VAL A 46 8.56 -15.57 -8.17
CA VAL A 46 8.03 -15.11 -6.88
C VAL A 46 7.59 -13.64 -6.95
N TYR A 47 8.39 -12.77 -7.55
CA TYR A 47 8.00 -11.38 -7.79
C TYR A 47 6.75 -11.29 -8.68
N TYR A 48 6.73 -12.05 -9.78
CA TYR A 48 5.59 -12.09 -10.70
C TYR A 48 4.30 -12.50 -9.98
N ASN A 49 4.33 -13.60 -9.23
CA ASN A 49 3.16 -14.09 -8.52
C ASN A 49 2.72 -13.15 -7.39
N ARG A 50 3.66 -12.53 -6.67
CA ARG A 50 3.33 -11.53 -5.65
C ARG A 50 2.70 -10.28 -6.27
N SER A 51 3.19 -9.84 -7.42
CA SER A 51 2.58 -8.77 -8.21
C SER A 51 1.13 -9.08 -8.59
N LEU A 52 0.85 -10.30 -9.08
CA LEU A 52 -0.52 -10.73 -9.34
C LEU A 52 -1.40 -10.68 -8.07
N ASN A 53 -0.87 -11.07 -6.91
CA ASN A 53 -1.59 -10.96 -5.64
C ASN A 53 -1.88 -9.50 -5.27
N HIS A 54 -0.93 -8.58 -5.48
CA HIS A 54 -1.17 -7.16 -5.29
C HIS A 54 -2.32 -6.64 -6.13
N THR A 55 -2.50 -7.12 -7.36
CA THR A 55 -3.67 -6.73 -8.18
C THR A 55 -5.00 -7.22 -7.61
N ARG A 56 -5.02 -8.39 -6.97
CA ARG A 56 -6.21 -8.94 -6.30
C ARG A 56 -6.51 -8.15 -5.02
N LEU A 57 -5.49 -7.79 -4.26
CA LEU A 57 -5.60 -6.92 -3.09
C LEU A 57 -6.10 -5.52 -3.48
N TYR A 58 -5.56 -4.94 -4.54
CA TYR A 58 -6.09 -3.71 -5.15
C TYR A 58 -7.59 -3.83 -5.43
N GLN A 59 -8.01 -4.90 -6.10
CA GLN A 59 -9.42 -5.12 -6.43
C GLN A 59 -10.27 -5.25 -5.17
N HIS A 60 -9.77 -5.94 -4.14
CA HIS A 60 -10.44 -6.04 -2.84
C HIS A 60 -10.69 -4.66 -2.21
N PHE A 61 -9.69 -3.77 -2.23
CA PHE A 61 -9.82 -2.43 -1.64
C PHE A 61 -10.62 -1.44 -2.49
N ILE A 62 -10.64 -1.59 -3.80
CA ILE A 62 -11.49 -0.79 -4.69
C ILE A 62 -12.94 -1.28 -4.72
N SER A 63 -13.17 -2.60 -4.63
CA SER A 63 -14.51 -3.16 -4.69
C SER A 63 -15.34 -2.70 -3.48
N SER A 64 -16.50 -2.11 -3.76
CA SER A 64 -17.39 -1.48 -2.79
C SER A 64 -18.55 -2.37 -2.37
N GLU A 65 -18.43 -3.70 -2.47
CA GLU A 65 -19.52 -4.59 -2.04
C GLU A 65 -19.72 -4.49 -0.52
N ARG A 66 -20.69 -3.64 -0.13
CA ARG A 66 -21.18 -3.41 1.23
C ARG A 66 -20.21 -2.69 2.18
N LYS A 67 -19.07 -2.17 1.71
CA LYS A 67 -18.11 -1.38 2.49
C LYS A 67 -17.63 -0.16 1.71
N GLU A 68 -17.19 0.87 2.44
CA GLU A 68 -16.49 2.00 1.84
C GLU A 68 -15.19 1.49 1.19
N SER A 69 -14.96 1.88 -0.07
CA SER A 69 -13.69 1.56 -0.73
C SER A 69 -12.51 2.25 -0.04
N GLN A 70 -11.31 1.71 -0.19
CA GLN A 70 -10.09 2.22 0.43
C GLN A 70 -9.04 2.53 -0.66
N PRO A 71 -9.27 3.57 -1.48
CA PRO A 71 -8.43 3.82 -2.65
C PRO A 71 -6.97 4.14 -2.30
N THR A 72 -6.66 4.64 -1.11
CA THR A 72 -5.27 4.79 -0.64
C THR A 72 -4.57 3.44 -0.52
N ARG A 73 -5.22 2.43 0.06
CA ARG A 73 -4.65 1.08 0.17
C ARG A 73 -4.55 0.40 -1.20
N ALA A 74 -5.55 0.64 -2.05
CA ALA A 74 -5.52 0.15 -3.42
C ALA A 74 -4.33 0.74 -4.18
N LEU A 75 -4.10 2.05 -4.08
CA LEU A 75 -2.96 2.73 -4.69
C LEU A 75 -1.64 2.09 -4.26
N THR A 76 -1.42 1.95 -2.94
CA THR A 76 -0.20 1.33 -2.40
C THR A 76 0.05 -0.05 -2.99
N HIS A 77 -0.97 -0.92 -3.02
CA HIS A 77 -0.79 -2.24 -3.60
C HIS A 77 -0.53 -2.19 -5.11
N MET A 78 -1.07 -1.23 -5.85
CA MET A 78 -0.76 -1.12 -7.28
C MET A 78 0.65 -0.62 -7.54
N GLU A 79 1.16 0.30 -6.73
CA GLU A 79 2.56 0.72 -6.77
C GLU A 79 3.50 -0.47 -6.48
N GLU A 80 3.17 -1.28 -5.47
CA GLU A 80 3.91 -2.51 -5.15
C GLU A 80 3.81 -3.55 -6.28
N ALA A 81 2.63 -3.71 -6.91
CA ALA A 81 2.45 -4.60 -8.06
C ALA A 81 3.38 -4.23 -9.21
N ILE A 82 3.47 -2.94 -9.53
CA ILE A 82 4.34 -2.42 -10.59
C ILE A 82 5.80 -2.70 -10.25
N ALA A 83 6.25 -2.33 -9.04
CA ALA A 83 7.63 -2.54 -8.60
C ALA A 83 8.04 -4.03 -8.65
N ASP A 84 7.15 -4.93 -8.25
CA ASP A 84 7.39 -6.37 -8.34
C ASP A 84 7.44 -6.87 -9.78
N MET A 85 6.53 -6.40 -10.65
CA MET A 85 6.51 -6.81 -12.06
C MET A 85 7.76 -6.34 -12.81
N GLU A 86 8.25 -5.13 -12.50
CA GLU A 86 9.54 -4.64 -13.01
C GLU A 86 10.69 -5.53 -12.57
N ARG A 87 10.71 -5.97 -11.29
CA ARG A 87 11.73 -6.90 -10.79
C ARG A 87 11.64 -8.28 -11.43
N ALA A 88 10.44 -8.80 -11.64
CA ALA A 88 10.22 -10.06 -12.34
C ALA A 88 10.78 -9.99 -13.76
N MET A 89 10.45 -8.92 -14.50
CA MET A 89 10.93 -8.69 -15.86
C MET A 89 12.47 -8.67 -15.96
N LEU A 90 13.16 -8.06 -14.98
CA LEU A 90 14.63 -8.05 -14.93
C LEU A 90 15.25 -9.44 -14.72
N GLY A 91 14.52 -10.38 -14.11
CA GLY A 91 14.98 -11.75 -13.87
C GLY A 91 14.66 -12.73 -15.00
N TYR A 92 13.81 -12.34 -15.95
CA TYR A 92 13.49 -13.15 -17.13
C TYR A 92 14.44 -12.86 -18.29
N THR A 93 14.80 -13.91 -19.03
CA THR A 93 15.64 -13.83 -20.23
C THR A 93 14.89 -14.17 -21.51
N SER A 94 13.65 -14.66 -21.39
CA SER A 94 12.80 -15.02 -22.53
C SER A 94 11.99 -13.80 -22.95
N GLU A 95 12.06 -13.41 -24.22
CA GLU A 95 11.25 -12.31 -24.76
C GLU A 95 9.75 -12.54 -24.52
N VAL A 96 9.28 -13.78 -24.56
CA VAL A 96 7.86 -14.11 -24.28
C VAL A 96 7.49 -13.77 -22.84
N ASP A 97 8.36 -14.06 -21.88
CA ASP A 97 8.12 -13.78 -20.46
C ASP A 97 8.21 -12.27 -20.19
N ILE A 98 9.15 -11.58 -20.86
CA ILE A 98 9.32 -10.12 -20.79
C ILE A 98 8.10 -9.41 -21.36
N ASP A 99 7.59 -9.84 -22.52
CA ASP A 99 6.40 -9.26 -23.15
C ASP A 99 5.15 -9.49 -22.29
N ALA A 100 5.03 -10.65 -21.64
CA ALA A 100 3.98 -10.88 -20.66
C ALA A 100 4.04 -9.88 -19.49
N CYS A 101 5.24 -9.58 -18.98
CA CYS A 101 5.43 -8.57 -17.93
C CYS A 101 5.06 -7.16 -18.42
N ARG A 102 5.47 -6.79 -19.63
CA ARG A 102 5.11 -5.48 -20.24
C ARG A 102 3.60 -5.30 -20.36
N ASN A 103 2.90 -6.33 -20.85
CA ASN A 103 1.45 -6.31 -20.95
C ASN A 103 0.78 -6.13 -19.58
N CYS A 104 1.30 -6.79 -18.53
CA CYS A 104 0.80 -6.58 -17.18
C CYS A 104 1.05 -5.16 -16.69
N LEU A 105 2.23 -4.59 -16.93
CA LEU A 105 2.57 -3.21 -16.53
C LEU A 105 1.63 -2.18 -17.17
N ASP A 106 1.30 -2.34 -18.45
CA ASP A 106 0.34 -1.46 -19.14
C ASP A 106 -1.06 -1.52 -18.49
N GLU A 107 -1.51 -2.72 -18.10
CA GLU A 107 -2.76 -2.89 -17.35
C GLU A 107 -2.68 -2.21 -15.97
N TYR A 108 -1.54 -2.32 -15.29
CA TYR A 108 -1.37 -1.77 -13.94
C TYR A 108 -1.34 -0.25 -13.94
N GLN A 109 -0.75 0.38 -14.95
CA GLN A 109 -0.79 1.84 -15.13
C GLN A 109 -2.23 2.35 -15.25
N SER A 110 -3.09 1.60 -15.96
CA SER A 110 -4.51 1.93 -16.07
C SER A 110 -5.23 1.82 -14.72
N LYS A 111 -4.93 0.79 -13.92
CA LYS A 111 -5.48 0.62 -12.56
C LYS A 111 -4.97 1.69 -11.58
N LEU A 112 -3.69 2.07 -11.68
CA LEU A 112 -3.09 3.13 -10.87
C LEU A 112 -3.80 4.46 -11.13
N THR A 113 -4.00 4.80 -12.40
CA THR A 113 -4.74 6.01 -12.82
C THR A 113 -6.15 6.02 -12.25
N PHE A 114 -6.84 4.87 -12.26
CA PHE A 114 -8.16 4.76 -11.67
C PHE A 114 -8.14 5.03 -10.15
N ALA A 115 -7.17 4.47 -9.41
CA ALA A 115 -7.03 4.71 -7.97
C ALA A 115 -6.78 6.18 -7.65
N MET A 116 -5.91 6.83 -8.43
CA MET A 116 -5.61 8.26 -8.29
C MET A 116 -6.84 9.12 -8.52
N ASN A 117 -7.58 8.87 -9.61
CA ASN A 117 -8.83 9.58 -9.89
C ASN A 117 -9.86 9.40 -8.76
N ALA A 118 -9.95 8.20 -8.17
CA ALA A 118 -10.83 7.96 -7.02
C ALA A 118 -10.40 8.77 -5.78
N LEU A 119 -9.09 8.93 -5.55
CA LEU A 119 -8.55 9.77 -4.47
C LEU A 119 -8.80 11.26 -4.73
N GLU A 120 -8.57 11.73 -5.95
CA GLU A 120 -8.81 13.13 -6.34
C GLU A 120 -10.29 13.52 -6.16
N ASN A 121 -11.21 12.65 -6.60
CA ASN A 121 -12.64 12.87 -6.40
C ASN A 121 -13.03 12.91 -4.92
N ARG A 122 -12.39 12.09 -4.08
CA ARG A 122 -12.59 12.13 -2.62
C ARG A 122 -12.01 13.39 -1.99
N ALA A 123 -10.84 13.84 -2.45
CA ALA A 123 -10.23 15.08 -1.96
C ALA A 123 -11.06 16.31 -2.34
N ALA A 124 -11.67 16.32 -3.53
CA ALA A 124 -12.50 17.42 -4.02
C ALA A 124 -13.76 17.69 -3.18
N VAL A 125 -14.25 16.69 -2.42
CA VAL A 125 -15.40 16.84 -1.53
C VAL A 125 -15.02 17.22 -0.09
N ILE A 126 -13.73 17.23 0.24
CA ILE A 126 -13.26 17.70 1.55
C ILE A 126 -13.32 19.24 1.52
N PRO A 127 -14.16 19.88 2.34
CA PRO A 127 -14.21 21.33 2.37
C PRO A 127 -12.85 21.89 2.78
N PRO A 128 -12.38 22.98 2.15
CA PRO A 128 -11.13 23.61 2.55
C PRO A 128 -11.21 23.96 4.04
N LEU A 129 -10.15 23.64 4.79
CA LEU A 129 -10.05 23.95 6.20
C LEU A 129 -10.33 25.45 6.38
N GLN A 130 -11.48 25.79 6.97
CA GLN A 130 -11.79 27.17 7.28
C GLN A 130 -10.81 27.63 8.35
N SER A 131 -9.84 28.46 7.94
CA SER A 131 -8.83 29.07 8.82
C SER A 131 -9.44 29.80 10.03
N GLY A 132 -10.71 30.22 9.93
CA GLY A 132 -11.47 30.85 11.03
C GLY A 132 -11.81 29.93 12.20
N LEU A 133 -12.02 28.61 11.98
CA LEU A 133 -12.35 27.68 13.07
C LEU A 133 -11.15 27.38 13.97
N PHE A 134 -9.95 27.34 13.39
CA PHE A 134 -8.70 27.20 14.14
C PHE A 134 -8.33 28.46 14.93
N GLN A 135 -8.63 29.66 14.41
CA GLN A 135 -8.41 30.91 15.15
C GLN A 135 -9.37 31.09 16.32
N ALA A 136 -10.64 30.67 16.19
CA ALA A 136 -11.62 30.73 17.27
C ALA A 136 -11.24 29.82 18.46
N GLN A 137 -10.72 28.61 18.21
CA GLN A 137 -10.26 27.72 19.27
C GLN A 137 -8.97 28.20 19.97
N LEU A 138 -8.09 28.89 19.25
CA LEU A 138 -6.88 29.50 19.83
C LEU A 138 -7.20 30.74 20.70
N GLN A 139 -8.23 31.52 20.33
CA GLN A 139 -8.68 32.66 21.13
C GLN A 139 -9.43 32.25 22.40
N ASP A 140 -10.24 31.18 22.36
CA ASP A 140 -10.94 30.68 23.56
C ASP A 140 -9.98 30.10 24.61
N GLN A 141 -8.84 29.52 24.21
CA GLN A 141 -7.80 29.10 25.17
C GLN A 141 -6.99 30.26 25.75
N ALA A 142 -6.83 31.36 25.01
CA ALA A 142 -6.16 32.56 25.51
C ALA A 142 -7.07 33.41 26.43
N GLY A 143 -8.39 33.36 26.22
CA GLY A 143 -9.39 34.08 27.03
C GLY A 143 -9.63 33.48 28.42
N ALA A 144 -9.41 32.18 28.60
CA ALA A 144 -9.62 31.49 29.89
C ALA A 144 -8.47 31.68 30.91
N ALA A 145 -7.33 32.26 30.50
CA ALA A 145 -6.17 32.48 31.38
C ALA A 145 -6.23 33.80 32.18
N SER A 146 -7.30 34.59 32.06
CA SER A 146 -7.43 35.90 32.72
C SER A 146 -8.56 35.89 33.75
N LEU A 147 -8.32 35.26 34.91
CA LEU A 147 -9.13 35.48 36.11
C LEU A 147 -8.38 36.42 37.08
N PRO A 148 -9.10 37.27 37.83
CA PRO A 148 -8.52 38.41 38.51
C PRO A 148 -7.76 37.99 39.77
N SER A 149 -6.53 38.49 39.92
CA SER A 149 -5.81 38.44 41.19
C SER A 149 -6.53 39.32 42.22
N THR A 150 -7.26 38.70 43.13
CA THR A 150 -7.75 39.36 44.34
C THR A 150 -6.56 39.75 45.21
N SER A 151 -6.18 41.03 45.17
CA SER A 151 -5.25 41.60 46.14
C SER A 151 -5.94 41.68 47.50
N ARG A 152 -5.49 40.84 48.44
CA ARG A 152 -5.77 40.99 49.87
C ARG A 152 -4.70 41.92 50.41
N ASP A 153 -5.03 43.18 50.64
CA ASP A 153 -4.20 44.08 51.46
C ASP A 153 -4.60 43.97 52.94
N PRO A 154 -3.64 43.81 53.86
CA PRO A 154 -3.84 43.96 55.29
C PRO A 154 -3.37 45.35 55.76
N HIS A 155 -4.15 45.98 56.65
CA HIS A 155 -3.81 47.15 57.48
C HIS A 155 -3.54 48.50 56.77
N HIS A 156 -4.51 49.42 56.81
CA HIS A 156 -4.56 50.58 57.73
C HIS A 156 -5.82 51.42 57.53
#